data_AF-A0A0A2EMF1-F1
#
_entry.id   AF-A0A0A2EMF1-F1
#
_cell.length_a   1.000
_cell.length_b   1.000
_cell.length_c   1.000
_cell.angle_alpha   90.00
_cell.angle_beta   90.00
_cell.angle_gamma   90.00
#
_symmetry.space_group_name_H-M   'P 1'
#
loop_
_entity.id
_entity.type
_entity.pdbx_description
1 polymer ?
#
loop_
_entity_poly.entity_id
_entity_poly.type
_entity_poly.pdbx_seq_one_letter_code
_entity_poly.pdbx_strand_id
1 'polypeptide(L)'
;MIMLKKIKAELDQKIEKDTKDNNQNLVENFSLKSILDGRILLHKGFRRLLPMIVFLFGISLVYINNRFTYEALVMKNNELKEEKTDLQTTGLVKIRQYKEVSTRSAVIEKLSEMGSNITEPQSPPIVIDK
;
A
#
# COMPACT_ATOMS: atom_id res chain seq x y z
N MET A 1 62.62 42.48 22.98
CA MET A 1 61.86 41.19 23.00
C MET A 1 60.41 41.34 23.49
N ILE A 2 60.11 42.24 24.43
CA ILE A 2 58.76 42.41 25.02
C ILE A 2 57.72 42.95 24.03
N MET A 3 58.09 43.93 23.19
CA MET A 3 57.19 44.51 22.17
C MET A 3 56.71 43.49 21.12
N LEU A 4 57.62 42.65 20.62
CA LEU A 4 57.29 41.60 19.65
C LEU A 4 56.34 40.56 20.23
N LYS A 5 56.50 40.22 21.53
CA LYS A 5 55.60 39.30 22.23
C LYS A 5 54.20 39.88 22.39
N LYS A 6 54.08 41.19 22.63
CA LYS A 6 52.80 41.90 22.73
C LYS A 6 52.07 41.96 21.38
N ILE A 7 52.78 42.30 20.31
CA ILE A 7 52.22 42.34 18.94
C ILE A 7 51.71 40.97 18.52
N LYS A 8 52.47 39.90 18.79
CA LYS A 8 52.03 38.53 18.48
C LYS A 8 50.77 38.16 19.27
N ALA A 9 50.71 38.49 20.56
CA ALA A 9 49.55 38.22 21.40
C ALA A 9 48.29 38.98 20.93
N GLU A 10 48.43 40.23 20.47
CA GLU A 10 47.33 41.01 19.91
C GLU A 10 46.84 40.43 18.57
N LEU A 11 47.76 39.92 17.74
CA LEU A 11 47.43 39.27 16.48
C LEU A 11 46.71 37.93 16.70
N ASP A 12 47.20 37.11 17.63
CA ASP A 12 46.59 35.83 17.99
C ASP A 12 45.18 36.05 18.58
N GLN A 13 44.99 37.09 19.41
CA GLN A 13 43.67 37.46 19.94
C GLN A 13 42.71 37.98 18.85
N LYS A 14 43.20 38.70 17.85
CA LYS A 14 42.40 39.16 16.70
C LYS A 14 41.94 37.98 15.86
N ILE A 15 42.85 37.04 15.57
CA ILE A 15 42.56 35.82 14.80
C ILE A 15 41.54 34.94 15.55
N GLU A 16 41.66 34.80 16.87
CA GLU A 16 40.71 34.01 17.67
C GLU A 16 39.32 34.66 17.75
N LYS A 17 39.25 36.00 17.85
CA LYS A 17 37.97 36.75 17.79
C LYS A 17 37.31 36.63 16.42
N ASP A 18 38.05 36.88 15.33
CA ASP A 18 37.52 36.77 13.96
C ASP A 18 37.05 35.34 13.66
N THR A 19 37.71 34.31 14.23
CA THR A 19 37.29 32.90 14.07
C THR A 19 36.04 32.58 14.89
N LYS A 20 35.91 33.07 16.12
CA LYS A 20 34.73 32.87 16.97
C LYS A 20 33.49 33.59 16.44
N ASP A 21 33.64 34.83 15.98
CA ASP A 21 32.53 35.60 15.40
C ASP A 21 32.04 34.94 14.12
N ASN A 22 32.94 34.46 13.24
CA ASN A 22 32.53 33.72 12.05
C ASN A 22 31.85 32.37 12.38
N ASN A 23 32.33 31.63 13.38
CA ASN A 23 31.70 30.37 13.79
C ASN A 23 30.33 30.58 14.44
N GLN A 24 30.18 31.59 15.30
CA GLN A 24 28.90 31.92 15.94
C GLN A 24 27.87 32.37 14.90
N ASN A 25 28.26 33.20 13.93
CA ASN A 25 27.39 33.55 12.81
C ASN A 25 27.02 32.34 11.96
N LEU A 26 27.93 31.40 11.68
CA LEU A 26 27.62 30.17 10.93
C LEU A 26 26.64 29.25 11.68
N VAL A 27 26.79 29.12 13.00
CA VAL A 27 25.92 28.28 13.85
C VAL A 27 24.55 28.93 14.09
N GLU A 28 24.48 30.25 14.28
CA GLU A 28 23.21 30.97 14.37
C GLU A 28 22.41 30.95 13.05
N ASN A 29 23.11 30.99 11.91
CA ASN A 29 22.47 30.92 10.59
C ASN A 29 21.80 29.56 10.30
N PHE A 30 22.25 28.46 10.92
CA PHE A 30 21.65 27.12 10.81
C PHE A 30 20.73 26.73 11.98
N SER A 31 20.34 27.68 12.84
CA SER A 31 19.39 27.43 13.93
C SER A 31 17.98 27.19 13.39
N LEU A 32 17.23 26.21 13.94
CA LEU A 32 15.82 25.96 13.58
C LEU A 32 14.93 27.23 13.70
N LYS A 33 15.34 28.19 14.53
CA LYS A 33 14.71 29.50 14.63
C LYS A 33 14.84 30.32 13.33
N SER A 34 15.96 30.27 12.63
CA SER A 34 16.17 30.98 11.34
C SER A 34 15.35 30.37 10.19
N ILE A 35 15.03 29.07 10.29
CA ILE A 35 14.14 28.36 9.37
C ILE A 35 12.70 28.85 9.56
N LEU A 36 12.26 28.97 10.81
CA LEU A 36 10.91 29.43 11.15
C LEU A 36 10.72 30.94 10.92
N ASP A 37 11.76 31.73 11.17
CA ASP A 37 11.80 33.20 10.98
C ASP A 37 11.89 33.62 9.49
N GLY A 38 11.85 32.65 8.57
CA GLY A 38 11.86 32.88 7.12
C GLY A 38 13.18 33.39 6.55
N ARG A 39 14.20 33.60 7.40
CA ARG A 39 15.52 34.10 7.00
C ARG A 39 16.25 33.09 6.10
N ILE A 40 15.94 31.80 6.24
CA ILE A 40 16.44 30.73 5.35
C ILE A 40 16.03 30.95 3.88
N LEU A 41 14.88 31.59 3.62
CA LEU A 41 14.38 31.85 2.27
C LEU A 41 15.20 32.92 1.53
N LEU A 42 15.86 33.83 2.28
CA LEU A 42 16.72 34.87 1.72
C LEU A 42 18.09 34.32 1.32
N HIS A 43 18.48 33.13 1.80
CA HIS A 43 19.74 32.51 1.48
C HIS A 43 19.79 32.08 0.00
N LYS A 44 20.84 32.50 -0.73
CA LYS A 44 20.98 32.28 -2.19
C LYS A 44 20.94 30.78 -2.57
N GLY A 45 21.37 29.89 -1.67
CA GLY A 45 21.27 28.44 -1.84
C GLY A 45 19.83 27.90 -1.80
N PHE A 46 19.02 28.33 -0.83
CA PHE A 46 17.65 27.83 -0.66
C PHE A 46 16.70 28.34 -1.74
N ARG A 47 16.90 29.58 -2.22
CA ARG A 47 16.14 30.13 -3.36
C ARG A 47 16.23 29.27 -4.63
N ARG A 48 17.35 28.57 -4.85
CA ARG A 48 17.49 27.63 -5.98
C ARG A 48 16.73 26.32 -5.78
N LEU A 49 16.51 25.91 -4.53
CA LEU A 49 15.81 24.69 -4.15
C LEU A 49 14.29 24.90 -3.98
N LEU A 50 13.84 26.12 -3.74
CA LEU A 50 12.43 26.49 -3.61
C LEU A 50 11.54 25.94 -4.74
N PRO A 51 11.86 26.10 -6.05
CA PRO A 51 11.03 25.55 -7.11
C PRO A 51 10.98 24.01 -7.09
N MET A 52 12.05 23.35 -6.67
CA MET A 52 12.09 21.89 -6.53
C MET A 52 11.14 21.40 -5.40
N ILE A 53 11.12 22.10 -4.27
CA ILE A 53 10.24 21.77 -3.13
C ILE A 53 8.77 21.96 -3.52
N VAL A 54 8.44 23.08 -4.18
CA VAL A 54 7.09 23.34 -4.66
C VAL A 54 6.64 22.29 -5.68
N PHE A 55 7.53 21.90 -6.58
CA PHE A 55 7.26 20.85 -7.56
C PHE A 55 6.97 19.50 -6.87
N LEU A 56 7.78 19.13 -5.87
CA LEU A 56 7.60 17.90 -5.10
C LEU A 56 6.28 17.90 -4.33
N PHE A 57 5.92 19.05 -3.73
CA PHE A 57 4.64 19.24 -3.06
C PHE A 57 3.45 19.07 -4.02
N GLY A 58 3.54 19.63 -5.24
CA GLY A 58 2.53 19.42 -6.28
C GLY A 58 2.35 17.95 -6.65
N ILE A 59 3.45 17.20 -6.82
CA ILE A 59 3.39 15.75 -7.06
C ILE A 59 2.76 15.02 -5.86
N SER A 60 3.09 15.40 -4.63
CA SER A 60 2.50 14.81 -3.44
C SER A 60 0.97 14.98 -3.39
N LEU A 61 0.45 16.16 -3.77
CA LEU A 61 -0.99 16.38 -3.86
C LEU A 61 -1.65 15.48 -4.91
N VAL A 62 -1.03 15.36 -6.10
CA VAL A 62 -1.52 14.47 -7.16
C VAL A 62 -1.48 13.00 -6.71
N TYR A 63 -0.42 12.58 -6.01
CA TYR A 63 -0.28 11.22 -5.47
C TYR A 63 -1.40 10.90 -4.48
N ILE A 64 -1.70 11.81 -3.56
CA ILE A 64 -2.77 11.64 -2.58
C ILE A 64 -4.12 11.47 -3.29
N ASN A 65 -4.42 12.33 -4.26
CA ASN A 65 -5.66 12.24 -5.03
C ASN A 65 -5.77 10.92 -5.83
N ASN A 66 -4.66 10.46 -6.43
CA ASN A 66 -4.61 9.19 -7.16
C ASN A 66 -4.79 7.99 -6.21
N ARG A 67 -4.16 8.04 -5.03
CA ARG A 67 -4.27 7.01 -3.99
C ARG A 67 -5.71 6.80 -3.53
N PHE A 68 -6.44 7.88 -3.24
CA PHE A 68 -7.84 7.76 -2.79
C PHE A 68 -8.77 7.14 -3.84
N THR A 69 -8.51 7.41 -5.12
CA THR A 69 -9.27 6.79 -6.23
C THR A 69 -9.05 5.28 -6.29
N TYR A 70 -7.81 4.84 -6.01
CA TYR A 70 -7.46 3.42 -5.95
C TYR A 70 -8.09 2.73 -4.74
N GLU A 71 -8.12 3.36 -3.57
CA GLU A 71 -8.71 2.78 -2.35
C GLU A 71 -10.23 2.58 -2.49
N ALA A 72 -10.93 3.52 -3.14
CA ALA A 72 -12.35 3.36 -3.46
C ALA A 72 -12.62 2.24 -4.50
N LEU A 73 -11.74 2.11 -5.51
CA LEU A 73 -11.84 1.05 -6.53
C LEU A 73 -11.56 -0.35 -5.94
N VAL A 74 -10.65 -0.44 -4.97
CA VAL A 74 -10.34 -1.68 -4.24
C VAL A 74 -11.53 -2.13 -3.41
N MET A 75 -12.22 -1.21 -2.73
CA MET A 75 -13.44 -1.56 -1.98
C MET A 75 -14.57 -2.06 -2.89
N LYS A 76 -14.79 -1.38 -4.03
CA LYS A 76 -15.77 -1.83 -5.02
C LYS A 76 -15.43 -3.18 -5.66
N ASN A 77 -14.14 -3.47 -5.86
CA ASN A 77 -13.72 -4.80 -6.32
C ASN A 77 -13.87 -5.89 -5.26
N ASN A 78 -13.78 -5.52 -3.98
CA ASN A 78 -13.93 -6.47 -2.88
C ASN A 78 -15.39 -6.94 -2.74
N GLU A 79 -16.35 -6.02 -2.84
CA GLU A 79 -17.79 -6.36 -2.89
C GLU A 79 -18.13 -7.27 -4.10
N LEU A 80 -17.60 -6.95 -5.28
CA LEU A 80 -17.82 -7.76 -6.49
C LEU A 80 -17.21 -9.18 -6.38
N LYS A 81 -16.17 -9.37 -5.56
CA LYS A 81 -15.60 -10.70 -5.30
C LYS A 81 -16.44 -11.50 -4.32
N GLU A 82 -17.03 -10.85 -3.32
CA GLU A 82 -17.87 -11.49 -2.31
C GLU A 82 -19.17 -12.05 -2.94
N GLU A 83 -19.79 -11.30 -3.85
CA GLU A 83 -20.99 -11.76 -4.57
C GLU A 83 -20.68 -12.96 -5.49
N LYS A 84 -19.50 -12.98 -6.13
CA LYS A 84 -19.11 -14.08 -7.02
C LYS A 84 -18.86 -15.38 -6.26
N THR A 85 -18.34 -15.31 -5.03
CA THR A 85 -18.11 -16.50 -4.19
C THR A 85 -19.40 -17.11 -3.65
N ASP A 86 -20.41 -16.30 -3.34
CA ASP A 86 -21.68 -16.77 -2.79
C ASP A 86 -22.55 -17.50 -3.84
N LEU A 87 -22.57 -16.99 -5.08
CA LEU A 87 -23.28 -17.63 -6.20
C LEU A 87 -22.70 -19.01 -6.57
N GLN A 88 -21.37 -19.15 -6.57
CA GLN A 88 -20.73 -20.44 -6.84
C GLN A 88 -21.02 -21.45 -5.73
N THR A 89 -21.01 -21.00 -4.48
CA THR A 89 -21.26 -21.86 -3.32
C THR A 89 -22.71 -22.35 -3.31
N THR A 90 -23.67 -21.45 -3.54
CA THR A 90 -25.10 -21.81 -3.64
C THR A 90 -25.38 -22.72 -4.84
N GLY A 91 -24.73 -22.48 -5.99
CA GLY A 91 -24.82 -23.36 -7.16
C GLY A 91 -24.32 -24.77 -6.86
N LEU A 92 -23.18 -24.90 -6.18
CA LEU A 92 -22.63 -26.20 -5.78
C LEU A 92 -23.51 -26.91 -4.74
N VAL A 93 -24.10 -26.20 -3.79
CA VAL A 93 -25.04 -26.76 -2.81
C VAL A 93 -26.29 -27.29 -3.52
N LYS A 94 -26.87 -26.52 -4.44
CA LYS A 94 -28.05 -26.93 -5.20
C LYS A 94 -27.75 -28.15 -6.09
N ILE A 95 -26.59 -28.19 -6.75
CA ILE A 95 -26.15 -29.36 -7.51
C ILE A 95 -25.96 -30.59 -6.61
N ARG A 96 -25.41 -30.42 -5.40
CA ARG A 96 -25.29 -31.51 -4.42
C ARG A 96 -26.65 -32.05 -3.99
N GLN A 97 -27.61 -31.18 -3.67
CA GLN A 97 -28.97 -31.58 -3.34
C GLN A 97 -29.63 -32.36 -4.47
N TYR A 98 -29.50 -31.90 -5.72
CA TYR A 98 -30.05 -32.64 -6.86
C TYR A 98 -29.31 -33.95 -7.13
N LYS A 99 -27.99 -34.00 -6.91
CA LYS A 99 -27.18 -35.20 -7.10
C LYS A 99 -27.49 -36.28 -6.05
N GLU A 100 -27.77 -35.88 -4.82
CA GLU A 100 -28.18 -36.79 -3.75
C GLU A 100 -29.50 -37.47 -4.10
N VAL A 101 -30.49 -36.70 -4.58
CA VAL A 101 -31.79 -37.23 -5.02
C VAL A 101 -31.69 -38.01 -6.35
N SER A 102 -30.76 -37.64 -7.23
CA SER A 102 -30.59 -38.30 -8.54
C SER A 102 -29.63 -39.48 -8.51
N THR A 103 -29.05 -39.82 -7.36
CA THR A 103 -28.15 -40.98 -7.26
C THR A 103 -28.96 -42.24 -7.54
N ARG A 104 -28.41 -43.16 -8.34
CA ARG A 104 -29.07 -44.42 -8.72
C ARG A 104 -29.67 -45.14 -7.51
N SER A 105 -28.92 -45.16 -6.41
CA SER A 105 -29.34 -45.73 -5.12
C SER A 105 -30.60 -45.06 -4.54
N ALA A 106 -30.70 -43.73 -4.55
CA ALA A 106 -31.86 -42.99 -4.03
C ALA A 106 -33.11 -43.16 -4.92
N VAL A 107 -32.92 -43.27 -6.23
CA VAL A 107 -34.01 -43.57 -7.17
C VAL A 107 -34.54 -44.98 -6.97
N ILE A 108 -33.67 -45.96 -6.72
CA ILE A 108 -34.04 -47.35 -6.43
C ILE A 108 -34.81 -47.45 -5.10
N GLU A 109 -34.35 -46.77 -4.05
CA GLU A 109 -35.04 -46.72 -2.75
C GLU A 109 -36.45 -46.13 -2.90
N LYS A 110 -36.58 -45.01 -3.60
CA LYS A 110 -37.88 -44.37 -3.85
C LYS A 110 -38.81 -45.22 -4.73
N LEU A 111 -38.27 -45.96 -5.70
CA LEU A 111 -39.02 -46.91 -6.53
C LEU A 111 -39.43 -48.17 -5.77
N SER A 112 -38.65 -48.58 -4.78
CA SER A 112 -38.97 -49.66 -3.84
C SER A 112 -40.08 -49.25 -2.87
N GLU A 113 -40.03 -48.04 -2.33
CA GLU A 113 -41.09 -47.48 -1.46
C GLU A 113 -42.44 -47.33 -2.19
N MET A 114 -42.42 -47.03 -3.49
CA MET A 114 -43.62 -46.96 -4.34
C MET A 114 -44.15 -48.33 -4.80
N GLY A 115 -43.55 -49.44 -4.35
CA GLY A 115 -44.03 -50.80 -4.61
C GLY A 115 -43.63 -51.38 -5.97
N SER A 116 -42.60 -50.85 -6.64
CA SER A 116 -42.11 -51.42 -7.90
C SER A 116 -41.09 -52.56 -7.66
N ASN A 117 -41.18 -53.65 -8.43
CA ASN A 117 -40.32 -54.85 -8.36
C ASN A 117 -39.04 -54.73 -9.23
N ILE A 118 -38.45 -53.53 -9.34
CA ILE A 118 -37.32 -53.28 -10.24
C ILE A 118 -36.00 -53.37 -9.45
N THR A 119 -35.18 -54.38 -9.76
CA THR A 119 -33.87 -54.62 -9.13
C THR A 119 -32.72 -54.19 -10.06
N GLU A 120 -31.62 -53.68 -9.51
CA GLU A 120 -30.46 -53.22 -10.29
C GLU A 120 -29.78 -54.39 -11.04
N PRO A 121 -29.57 -54.28 -12.37
CA PRO A 121 -28.85 -55.30 -13.12
C PRO A 121 -27.37 -55.30 -12.71
N GLN A 122 -26.90 -56.41 -12.14
CA GLN A 122 -25.52 -56.62 -11.67
C GLN A 122 -24.50 -56.87 -12.80
N SER A 123 -24.93 -56.77 -14.06
CA SER A 123 -24.14 -57.09 -15.25
C SER A 123 -24.09 -55.87 -16.17
N PRO A 124 -22.89 -55.50 -16.68
CA PRO A 124 -22.77 -54.39 -17.62
C PRO A 124 -23.53 -54.67 -18.91
N PRO A 125 -24.15 -53.66 -19.55
CA PRO A 125 -24.92 -53.86 -20.77
C PRO A 125 -24.03 -54.40 -21.89
N ILE A 126 -24.48 -55.46 -22.54
CA ILE A 126 -23.83 -56.03 -23.72
C ILE A 126 -24.46 -55.41 -24.95
N VAL A 127 -23.63 -54.91 -25.87
CA VAL A 127 -24.09 -54.39 -27.17
C VAL A 127 -24.61 -55.58 -27.98
N ILE A 128 -25.89 -55.56 -28.33
CA ILE A 128 -26.49 -56.54 -29.23
C ILE A 128 -26.40 -55.93 -30.63
N ASP A 129 -25.36 -56.30 -31.38
CA ASP A 129 -25.28 -55.97 -32.81
C ASP A 129 -26.31 -56.80 -33.58
N LYS A 130 -27.05 -56.14 -34.46
CA LYS A 130 -28.20 -56.69 -35.18
C LYS A 130 -27.81 -57.29 -36.52
#